data_AF-A0A6V7JVJ5-F1
#
_entry.id   AF-A0A6V7JVJ5-F1
#
_cell.length_a   1.000
_cell.length_b   1.000
_cell.length_c   1.000
_cell.angle_alpha   90.00
_cell.angle_beta   90.00
_cell.angle_gamma   90.00
#
_symmetry.space_group_name_H-M   'P 1'
#
loop_
_entity.id
_entity.type
_entity.pdbx_description
1 polymer ?
#
loop_
_entity_poly.entity_id
_entity_poly.type
_entity_poly.pdbx_seq_one_letter_code
_entity_poly.pdbx_strand_id
1 'polypeptide(L)' 'MSDTIFLVLREERIVAKRDYLAKHSLYFASLFSENFCDHKKNEYPINYEVSLVTLK' A
#
# COMPACT_ATOMS: atom_id res chain seq x y z
N MET A 1 1.08 10.22 14.72
CA MET A 1 0.59 8.83 14.55
C MET A 1 1.23 8.29 13.29
N SER A 2 1.96 7.19 13.39
CA SER A 2 2.81 6.70 12.30
C SER A 2 1.97 5.81 11.38
N ASP A 3 1.39 6.39 10.32
CA ASP A 3 0.63 5.69 9.26
C ASP A 3 1.57 4.90 8.32
N THR A 4 2.32 3.99 8.91
CA THR A 4 3.18 3.04 8.21
C THR A 4 2.38 1.77 7.93
N ILE A 5 2.36 1.36 6.67
CA ILE A 5 1.71 0.14 6.20
C ILE A 5 2.75 -0.83 5.63
N PHE A 6 2.38 -2.10 5.57
CA PHE A 6 3.14 -3.17 4.97
C PHE A 6 2.47 -3.59 3.68
N LEU A 7 3.20 -3.51 2.57
CA LEU A 7 2.80 -4.09 1.30
C LEU A 7 3.41 -5.49 1.23
N VAL A 8 2.56 -6.52 1.10
CA VAL A 8 3.01 -7.91 1.00
C VAL A 8 3.01 -8.29 -0.48
N LEU A 9 4.18 -8.38 -1.08
CA LEU A 9 4.39 -8.78 -2.47
C LEU A 9 4.90 -10.21 -2.50
N ARG A 10 4.03 -11.16 -2.84
CA ARG A 10 4.28 -12.60 -2.73
C ARG A 10 4.66 -12.98 -1.29
N GLU A 11 5.95 -12.98 -0.97
CA GLU A 11 6.50 -13.29 0.36
C GLU A 11 7.31 -12.13 0.97
N GLU A 12 7.50 -11.03 0.23
CA GLU A 12 8.27 -9.88 0.69
C GLU A 12 7.35 -8.84 1.34
N ARG A 13 7.74 -8.36 2.53
CA ARG A 13 7.02 -7.31 3.26
C ARG A 13 7.76 -6.00 3.11
N ILE A 14 7.18 -5.08 2.34
CA ILE A 14 7.72 -3.74 2.13
C ILE A 14 7.06 -2.78 3.10
N VAL A 15 7.87 -2.11 3.91
CA VAL A 15 7.42 -1.03 4.80
C VAL A 15 7.27 0.24 3.98
N ALA A 16 6.05 0.77 3.91
CA ALA A 16 5.76 1.99 3.18
C ALA A 16 4.89 2.94 4.00
N LYS A 17 5.01 4.24 3.75
CA LYS A 17 4.16 5.24 4.40
C LYS A 17 2.89 5.41 3.57
N ARG A 18 1.73 5.30 4.23
CA ARG A 18 0.42 5.47 3.58
C ARG A 18 0.33 6.81 2.84
N ASP A 19 0.74 7.88 3.51
CA ASP A 19 0.68 9.24 2.98
C ASP A 19 1.55 9.40 1.72
N TYR A 20 2.74 8.81 1.73
CA TYR A 20 3.65 8.82 0.59
C TYR A 20 3.06 8.07 -0.62
N LEU A 21 2.50 6.87 -0.38
CA LEU A 21 1.87 6.09 -1.44
C LEU A 21 0.61 6.77 -2.00
N ALA A 22 -0.24 7.34 -1.14
CA ALA A 22 -1.42 8.08 -1.56
C ALA A 22 -1.05 9.33 -2.39
N LYS A 23 0.03 10.03 -2.01
CA LYS A 23 0.49 11.22 -2.71
C LYS A 23 1.08 10.92 -4.08
N HIS A 24 1.76 9.78 -4.22
CA HIS A 24 2.45 9.40 -5.46
C HIS A 24 1.65 8.46 -6.37
N SER A 25 0.53 7.89 -5.89
CA SER A 25 -0.26 6.94 -6.65
C SER A 25 -1.75 7.06 -6.35
N LEU A 26 -2.52 7.38 -7.39
CA LEU A 26 -3.99 7.40 -7.36
C LEU A 26 -4.60 6.05 -6.97
N TYR A 27 -3.93 4.96 -7.31
CA TYR A 27 -4.33 3.61 -6.92
C TYR A 27 -4.35 3.47 -5.40
N PHE A 28 -3.22 3.82 -4.75
CA PHE A 28 -3.11 3.75 -3.30
C PHE A 28 -3.97 4.81 -2.60
N ALA A 29 -4.11 6.01 -3.16
CA ALA A 29 -5.03 7.03 -2.64
C ALA A 29 -6.47 6.53 -2.58
N SER A 30 -6.92 5.83 -3.63
CA SER A 30 -8.26 5.22 -3.68
C SER A 30 -8.38 4.06 -2.70
N LEU A 31 -7.35 3.23 -2.62
CA LEU A 31 -7.30 2.05 -1.74
C LEU A 31 -7.33 2.41 -0.24
N PHE A 32 -6.77 3.56 0.15
CA PHE A 32 -6.78 4.05 1.53
C PHE A 32 -7.94 5.00 1.85
N SER A 33 -8.79 5.31 0.87
CA SER A 33 -9.97 6.13 1.08
C SER A 33 -10.96 5.40 2.01
N GLU A 34 -11.68 6.15 2.85
CA GLU A 34 -12.69 5.64 3.78
C GLU A 34 -13.80 4.79 3.12
N ASN A 35 -13.92 4.88 1.79
CA ASN A 35 -14.82 4.07 0.98
C ASN A 35 -14.38 2.59 0.84
N PHE A 36 -13.13 2.26 1.17
CA PHE A 36 -12.63 0.90 1.12
C PHE A 36 -12.50 0.30 2.53
N CYS A 37 -13.04 -0.92 2.67
CA CYS A 37 -13.09 -1.68 3.93
C CYS A 37 -11.68 -1.96 4.51
N ASP A 38 -10.65 -1.88 3.67
CA ASP A 38 -9.25 -2.08 4.04
C ASP A 38 -8.56 -0.84 4.62
N HIS A 39 -9.23 0.32 4.78
CA HIS A 39 -8.60 1.55 5.31
C HIS A 39 -8.03 1.41 6.74
N LYS A 40 -8.32 0.32 7.47
CA LYS A 40 -7.70 0.02 8.77
C LYS A 40 -6.69 -1.12 8.73
N LYS A 41 -6.49 -1.76 7.57
CA LYS A 41 -5.45 -2.78 7.45
C LYS A 41 -4.10 -2.11 7.35
N ASN A 42 -3.17 -2.64 8.13
CA ASN A 42 -1.76 -2.31 8.03
C ASN A 42 -1.03 -3.25 7.06
N GLU A 43 -1.68 -4.29 6.54
CA GLU A 43 -1.09 -5.24 5.60
C GLU A 43 -1.96 -5.34 4.34
N TYR A 44 -1.34 -5.07 3.19
CA TYR A 44 -1.99 -5.12 1.88
C TYR A 44 -1.28 -6.17 1.01
N PRO A 45 -1.91 -7.34 0.77
CA PRO A 45 -1.38 -8.32 -0.15
C PRO A 45 -1.55 -7.82 -1.58
N ILE A 46 -0.43 -7.61 -2.28
CA ILE A 46 -0.43 -7.28 -3.69
C ILE A 46 -0.36 -8.58 -4.48
N ASN A 47 -1.52 -9.01 -4.97
CA ASN A 47 -1.69 -10.30 -5.66
C ASN A 47 -1.68 -10.18 -7.19
N TYR A 48 -1.16 -9.07 -7.72
CA TYR A 48 -0.96 -8.86 -9.16
C TYR A 48 0.53 -8.67 -9.45
N GLU A 49 0.97 -9.02 -10.66
CA GLU A 49 2.37 -8.83 -11.08
C GLU A 49 2.69 -7.34 -11.22
N VAL A 50 3.09 -6.72 -10.12
CA VAL A 50 3.78 -5.42 -10.12
C VAL A 50 5.27 -5.64 -10.07
N SER A 51 5.97 -4.97 -10.98
CA SER A 51 7.42 -4.91 -10.95
C SER A 51 7.87 -4.19 -9.68
N LEU A 52 8.66 -4.85 -8.82
CA LEU A 52 9.24 -4.25 -7.60
C LEU A 52 10.01 -2.95 -7.90
N VAL A 53 10.52 -2.81 -9.12
CA VAL A 53 11.22 -1.61 -9.60
C VAL A 53 10.31 -0.37 -9.59
N THR A 54 9.00 -0.54 -9.75
CA THR A 54 8.03 0.57 -9.72
C THR A 54 7.62 0.99 -8.31
N LEU A 55 8.03 0.22 -7.29
CA LEU A 55 7.68 0.43 -5.88
C LEU A 55 8.87 0.92 -5.03
N LYS A 56 10.05 1.11 -5.65
CA LYS A 56 11.29 1.49 -4.98
C LYS A 56 11.57 2.99 -5.10
#